data_AF-A0A7V9IHE2-F1
#
_entry.id   AF-A0A7V9IHE2-F1
#
_cell.length_a   1.000
_cell.length_b   1.000
_cell.length_c   1.000
_cell.angle_alpha   90.00
_cell.angle_beta   90.00
_cell.angle_gamma   90.00
#
_symmetry.space_group_name_H-M   'P 1'
#
loop_
_entity.id
_entity.type
_entity.pdbx_description
1 polymer ?
#
loop_
_entity_poly.entity_id
_entity_poly.type
_entity_poly.pdbx_seq_one_letter_code
_entity_poly.pdbx_strand_id
1 'polypeptide(L)'
;MPISPPSSATATRAAVERMRLWDNGRRIRVAFLDGDSTVKQKVAAIAKEWEALTNLRLDFVTSGLAEIRVSFLDKGFSWSTVGTDALTVPRSRPTMNYGWLTPTTSTREYQRVVRHEFGHALGMIHEHQNPAAEGKIPWDKPKVYAYYARQGWSADDVDFNIFNVYERDETNFSEFDRTSIMQYAVPDELTVGSFAIGWNTEFSTTDRQFMGRQYPKHSPGVVDVEVGAGAVAADLAVGAETDVFHFAVPEAWTHIMTTTGSTDVVMTLNGPNDRGAIVTWDDDRGKDANARIVRKLQPGDYWLVVRHKQPGGTGTYAVEVKRRKS
;
A
#
# COMPACT_ATOMS: atom_id res chain seq x y z
N MET A 1 -26.07 -15.56 25.53
CA MET A 1 -26.37 -14.30 24.82
C MET A 1 -25.62 -14.33 23.50
N PRO A 2 -26.27 -14.11 22.34
CA PRO A 2 -25.57 -14.11 21.08
C PRO A 2 -24.71 -12.84 21.01
N ILE A 3 -23.44 -13.03 20.67
CA ILE A 3 -22.45 -11.97 20.48
C ILE A 3 -22.76 -11.34 19.13
N SER A 4 -23.17 -10.07 19.12
CA SER A 4 -23.43 -9.35 17.87
C SER A 4 -22.16 -9.31 17.01
N PRO A 5 -22.26 -9.53 15.69
CA PRO A 5 -21.11 -9.39 14.81
C PRO A 5 -20.59 -7.93 14.84
N PRO A 6 -19.28 -7.71 14.68
CA PRO A 6 -18.73 -6.36 14.63
C PRO A 6 -19.37 -5.59 13.47
N SER A 7 -19.63 -4.30 13.69
CA SER A 7 -20.23 -3.43 12.66
C SER A 7 -19.31 -3.34 11.44
N SER A 8 -19.89 -3.34 10.23
CA SER A 8 -19.17 -3.22 8.94
C SER A 8 -18.23 -2.01 8.86
N ALA A 9 -18.51 -0.96 9.64
CA ALA A 9 -17.68 0.22 9.82
C ALA A 9 -16.32 -0.07 10.48
N THR A 10 -16.27 -1.01 11.44
CA THR A 10 -15.05 -1.37 12.19
C THR A 10 -14.11 -2.22 11.33
N ALA A 11 -14.66 -3.10 10.49
CA ALA A 11 -13.90 -3.91 9.53
C ALA A 11 -13.23 -3.03 8.45
N THR A 12 -13.95 -2.01 7.95
CA THR A 12 -13.44 -1.06 6.95
C THR A 12 -12.31 -0.18 7.52
N ARG A 13 -12.42 0.22 8.81
CA ARG A 13 -11.41 1.01 9.53
C ARG A 13 -10.07 0.31 9.65
N ALA A 14 -10.10 -0.99 9.95
CA ALA A 14 -8.88 -1.78 10.02
C ALA A 14 -8.26 -1.89 8.62
N ALA A 15 -9.06 -2.19 7.60
CA ALA A 15 -8.55 -2.52 6.26
C ALA A 15 -7.68 -1.42 5.61
N VAL A 16 -7.98 -0.13 5.80
CA VAL A 16 -7.23 0.98 5.16
C VAL A 16 -5.92 1.32 5.91
N GLU A 17 -5.93 1.36 7.24
CA GLU A 17 -4.68 1.50 8.04
C GLU A 17 -3.78 0.25 7.91
N ARG A 18 -4.38 -0.93 7.68
CA ARG A 18 -3.66 -2.18 7.43
C ARG A 18 -2.87 -2.18 6.12
N MET A 19 -3.22 -1.36 5.14
CA MET A 19 -2.61 -1.44 3.81
C MET A 19 -1.21 -0.79 3.69
N ARG A 20 -0.69 -0.10 4.71
CA ARG A 20 0.68 0.47 4.73
C ARG A 20 1.07 1.27 3.47
N LEU A 21 0.11 1.77 2.69
CA LEU A 21 0.35 2.44 1.41
C LEU A 21 0.84 3.87 1.61
N TRP A 22 1.55 4.39 0.61
CA TRP A 22 1.89 5.81 0.51
C TRP A 22 0.68 6.62 0.04
N ASP A 23 0.77 7.94 0.19
CA ASP A 23 -0.19 8.82 -0.47
C ASP A 23 -0.04 8.73 -1.98
N ASN A 24 -1.15 8.61 -2.69
CA ASN A 24 -1.12 8.68 -4.14
C ASN A 24 -0.59 10.04 -4.63
N GLY A 25 0.19 10.06 -5.70
CA GLY A 25 0.86 11.28 -6.18
C GLY A 25 2.14 11.64 -5.43
N ARG A 26 2.52 10.90 -4.38
CA ARG A 26 3.62 11.28 -3.50
C ARG A 26 4.99 11.15 -4.14
N ARG A 27 5.84 12.12 -3.83
CA ARG A 27 7.30 12.05 -3.98
C ARG A 27 7.91 11.44 -2.73
N ILE A 28 8.51 10.27 -2.86
CA ILE A 28 9.15 9.52 -1.78
C ILE A 28 10.65 9.72 -1.93
N ARG A 29 11.32 10.25 -0.90
CA ARG A 29 12.77 10.44 -0.94
C ARG A 29 13.46 9.13 -0.59
N VAL A 30 14.44 8.79 -1.40
CA VAL A 30 15.27 7.59 -1.24
C VAL A 30 16.72 8.00 -1.03
N ALA A 31 17.36 7.52 0.02
CA ALA A 31 18.78 7.73 0.26
C ALA A 31 19.53 6.40 0.34
N PHE A 32 20.73 6.35 -0.23
CA PHE A 32 21.67 5.26 0.00
C PHE A 32 22.59 5.63 1.16
N LEU A 33 22.60 4.80 2.21
CA LEU A 33 23.42 5.02 3.41
C LEU A 33 24.89 4.61 3.20
N ASP A 34 25.11 3.62 2.36
CA ASP A 34 26.40 3.01 2.07
C ASP A 34 26.36 2.35 0.68
N GLY A 35 27.44 1.66 0.27
CA GLY A 35 27.50 0.89 -0.96
C GLY A 35 28.26 1.54 -2.12
N ASP A 36 28.57 0.71 -3.12
CA ASP A 36 29.30 1.07 -4.33
C ASP A 36 28.46 1.97 -5.26
N SER A 37 29.10 2.93 -5.94
CA SER A 37 28.41 3.90 -6.79
C SER A 37 27.72 3.26 -8.00
N THR A 38 28.31 2.21 -8.58
CA THR A 38 27.72 1.47 -9.71
C THR A 38 26.48 0.71 -9.26
N VAL A 39 26.56 0.08 -8.09
CA VAL A 39 25.42 -0.65 -7.49
C VAL A 39 24.26 0.31 -7.22
N LYS A 40 24.54 1.47 -6.59
CA LYS A 40 23.55 2.53 -6.32
C LYS A 40 22.84 2.99 -7.59
N GLN A 41 23.60 3.23 -8.66
CA GLN A 41 23.03 3.67 -9.95
C GLN A 41 22.11 2.61 -10.56
N LYS A 42 22.51 1.33 -10.55
CA LYS A 42 21.69 0.23 -11.05
C LYS A 42 20.41 0.05 -10.24
N VAL A 43 20.50 0.10 -8.91
CA VAL A 43 19.33 0.04 -8.01
C VAL A 43 18.38 1.20 -8.30
N ALA A 44 18.89 2.43 -8.38
CA ALA A 44 18.05 3.60 -8.63
C ALA A 44 17.35 3.55 -9.99
N ALA A 45 18.06 3.10 -11.04
CA ALA A 45 17.50 2.98 -12.38
C ALA A 45 16.32 1.99 -12.43
N ILE A 46 16.49 0.81 -11.82
CA ILE A 46 15.46 -0.25 -11.82
C ILE A 46 14.30 0.12 -10.89
N ALA A 47 14.58 0.70 -9.73
CA ALA A 47 13.55 1.14 -8.80
C ALA A 47 12.57 2.12 -9.45
N LYS A 48 13.08 3.05 -10.29
CA LYS A 48 12.26 4.03 -11.01
C LYS A 48 11.30 3.43 -12.03
N GLU A 49 11.44 2.16 -12.40
CA GLU A 49 10.47 1.51 -13.27
C GLU A 49 9.07 1.43 -12.64
N TRP A 50 8.96 1.43 -11.31
CA TRP A 50 7.68 1.52 -10.60
C TRP A 50 6.90 2.81 -10.91
N GLU A 51 7.57 3.91 -11.27
CA GLU A 51 6.92 5.17 -11.67
C GLU A 51 6.15 5.03 -13.00
N ALA A 52 6.47 4.02 -13.80
CA ALA A 52 5.70 3.68 -14.99
C ALA A 52 4.35 3.03 -14.67
N LEU A 53 4.20 2.44 -13.48
CA LEU A 53 2.99 1.72 -13.05
C LEU A 53 2.13 2.51 -12.07
N THR A 54 2.73 3.44 -11.34
CA THR A 54 2.12 4.15 -10.22
C THR A 54 2.16 5.67 -10.42
N ASN A 55 1.33 6.39 -9.69
CA ASN A 55 1.44 7.84 -9.54
C ASN A 55 2.46 8.24 -8.45
N LEU A 56 3.39 7.37 -8.08
CA LEU A 56 4.45 7.70 -7.14
C LEU A 56 5.69 8.20 -7.89
N ARG A 57 6.55 8.93 -7.17
CA ARG A 57 7.86 9.36 -7.63
C ARG A 57 8.93 9.01 -6.61
N LEU A 58 10.05 8.46 -7.09
CA LEU A 58 11.19 8.08 -6.28
C LEU A 58 12.30 9.10 -6.49
N ASP A 59 12.41 10.02 -5.52
CA ASP A 59 13.40 11.09 -5.53
C ASP A 59 14.65 10.63 -4.79
N PHE A 60 15.66 10.16 -5.54
CA PHE A 60 16.94 9.75 -4.98
C PHE A 60 17.75 10.98 -4.55
N VAL A 61 17.91 11.18 -3.25
CA VAL A 61 18.58 12.34 -2.65
C VAL A 61 19.97 11.99 -2.15
N THR A 62 20.89 12.96 -2.20
CA THR A 62 22.27 12.83 -1.69
C THR A 62 22.45 13.43 -0.31
N SER A 63 21.48 14.19 0.19
CA SER A 63 21.49 14.83 1.50
C SER A 63 20.07 15.06 2.02
N GLY A 64 19.96 15.35 3.32
CA GLY A 64 18.68 15.57 3.98
C GLY A 64 18.00 14.28 4.44
N LEU A 65 16.75 14.43 4.90
CA LEU A 65 15.95 13.30 5.37
C LEU A 65 15.37 12.52 4.20
N ALA A 66 15.33 11.20 4.32
CA ALA A 66 14.72 10.29 3.37
C ALA A 66 13.78 9.29 4.07
N GLU A 67 12.62 9.07 3.46
CA GLU A 67 11.65 8.07 3.91
C GLU A 67 12.20 6.64 3.72
N ILE A 68 12.73 6.34 2.53
CA ILE A 68 13.36 5.04 2.23
C ILE A 68 14.87 5.20 2.36
N ARG A 69 15.51 4.32 3.12
CA ARG A 69 16.95 4.34 3.41
C ARG A 69 17.56 2.98 3.08
N VAL A 70 18.33 2.92 2.01
CA VAL A 70 18.88 1.68 1.45
C VAL A 70 20.30 1.46 1.96
N SER A 71 20.56 0.26 2.50
CA SER A 71 21.89 -0.22 2.90
C SER A 71 22.32 -1.45 2.09
N PHE A 72 23.61 -1.76 2.13
CA PHE A 72 24.20 -2.95 1.54
C PHE A 72 25.07 -3.71 2.55
N LEU A 73 24.94 -3.43 3.85
CA LEU A 73 25.80 -3.96 4.89
C LEU A 73 25.37 -5.33 5.41
N ASP A 74 24.08 -5.64 5.38
CA ASP A 74 23.56 -6.92 5.86
C ASP A 74 23.74 -8.00 4.78
N LYS A 75 24.90 -8.67 4.83
CA LYS A 75 25.33 -9.60 3.78
C LYS A 75 24.53 -10.90 3.82
N GLY A 76 24.07 -11.34 2.65
CA GLY A 76 23.28 -12.56 2.51
C GLY A 76 21.76 -12.38 2.63
N PHE A 77 21.29 -11.22 3.09
CA PHE A 77 19.87 -10.92 3.24
C PHE A 77 19.46 -9.71 2.41
N SER A 78 18.36 -9.78 1.68
CA SER A 78 17.71 -8.61 1.09
C SER A 78 16.31 -8.50 1.65
N TRP A 79 15.91 -7.29 2.00
CA TRP A 79 14.64 -7.01 2.66
C TRP A 79 14.26 -5.55 2.51
N SER A 80 12.98 -5.26 2.70
CA SER A 80 12.44 -3.91 2.87
C SER A 80 11.34 -3.93 3.91
N THR A 81 11.18 -2.83 4.64
CA THR A 81 9.92 -2.53 5.32
C THR A 81 8.79 -2.42 4.30
N VAL A 82 7.56 -2.71 4.72
CA VAL A 82 6.39 -2.62 3.85
C VAL A 82 5.82 -1.20 3.88
N GLY A 83 5.92 -0.49 2.75
CA GLY A 83 5.30 0.81 2.57
C GLY A 83 5.65 1.84 3.64
N THR A 84 4.64 2.45 4.27
CA THR A 84 4.78 3.49 5.29
C THR A 84 5.32 3.01 6.62
N ASP A 85 5.51 1.70 6.84
CA ASP A 85 6.30 1.19 7.98
C ASP A 85 7.70 1.80 8.04
N ALA A 86 8.24 2.20 6.88
CA ALA A 86 9.51 2.91 6.75
C ALA A 86 9.58 4.18 7.63
N LEU A 87 8.43 4.81 7.92
CA LEU A 87 8.31 6.01 8.75
C LEU A 87 8.43 5.72 10.25
N THR A 88 8.21 4.48 10.68
CA THR A 88 8.33 4.06 12.08
C THR A 88 9.77 3.70 12.45
N VAL A 89 10.60 3.38 11.45
CA VAL A 89 12.02 3.06 11.64
C VAL A 89 12.82 4.31 12.01
N PRO A 90 13.70 4.26 13.03
CA PRO A 90 14.58 5.37 13.37
C PRO A 90 15.37 5.89 12.17
N ARG A 91 15.52 7.23 12.09
CA ARG A 91 16.13 7.91 10.94
C ARG A 91 17.57 7.50 10.62
N SER A 92 18.30 6.98 11.61
CA SER A 92 19.68 6.49 11.46
C SER A 92 19.78 5.04 10.96
N ARG A 93 18.66 4.33 10.85
CA ARG A 93 18.63 2.91 10.46
C ARG A 93 18.10 2.73 9.04
N PRO A 94 18.58 1.70 8.30
CA PRO A 94 18.03 1.37 7.00
C PRO A 94 16.57 0.90 7.12
N THR A 95 15.80 1.14 6.06
CA THR A 95 14.45 0.59 5.84
C THR A 95 14.46 -0.46 4.73
N MET A 96 15.57 -0.62 4.03
CA MET A 96 15.77 -1.59 2.96
C MET A 96 17.25 -1.99 2.92
N ASN A 97 17.53 -3.24 2.57
CA ASN A 97 18.88 -3.76 2.37
C ASN A 97 18.98 -4.63 1.11
N TYR A 98 20.12 -4.56 0.43
CA TYR A 98 20.52 -5.53 -0.60
C TYR A 98 21.81 -6.25 -0.20
N GLY A 99 21.72 -7.56 0.08
CA GLY A 99 22.81 -8.29 0.73
C GLY A 99 23.89 -8.86 -0.18
N TRP A 100 23.65 -8.94 -1.50
CA TRP A 100 24.55 -9.65 -2.43
C TRP A 100 24.77 -8.95 -3.78
N LEU A 101 24.24 -7.73 -3.97
CA LEU A 101 24.44 -6.98 -5.20
C LEU A 101 25.87 -6.43 -5.28
N THR A 102 26.53 -6.69 -6.41
CA THR A 102 27.87 -6.19 -6.73
C THR A 102 27.86 -5.54 -8.13
N PRO A 103 28.89 -4.79 -8.52
CA PRO A 103 28.95 -4.19 -9.86
C PRO A 103 28.81 -5.21 -11.00
N THR A 104 29.22 -6.46 -10.78
CA THR A 104 29.20 -7.55 -11.78
C THR A 104 27.98 -8.47 -11.67
N THR A 105 27.09 -8.28 -10.67
CA THR A 105 25.82 -8.99 -10.61
C THR A 105 25.04 -8.79 -11.91
N SER A 106 24.45 -9.88 -12.43
CA SER A 106 23.74 -9.87 -13.71
C SER A 106 22.52 -8.93 -13.66
N THR A 107 22.19 -8.31 -14.80
CA THR A 107 21.00 -7.44 -14.91
C THR A 107 19.73 -8.17 -14.48
N ARG A 108 19.59 -9.45 -14.85
CA ARG A 108 18.45 -10.28 -14.47
C ARG A 108 18.27 -10.36 -12.95
N GLU A 109 19.37 -10.54 -12.22
CA GLU A 109 19.32 -10.61 -10.75
C GLU A 109 19.02 -9.26 -10.11
N TYR A 110 19.60 -8.18 -10.65
CA TYR A 110 19.25 -6.82 -10.25
C TYR A 110 17.75 -6.55 -10.44
N GLN A 111 17.20 -6.87 -11.62
CA GLN A 111 15.78 -6.68 -11.90
C GLN A 111 14.90 -7.45 -10.92
N ARG A 112 15.21 -8.72 -10.69
CA ARG A 112 14.49 -9.57 -9.74
C ARG A 112 14.43 -8.94 -8.35
N VAL A 113 15.58 -8.73 -7.71
CA VAL A 113 15.61 -8.33 -6.29
C VAL A 113 15.23 -6.86 -6.12
N VAL A 114 15.65 -5.96 -7.01
CA VAL A 114 15.34 -4.53 -6.85
C VAL A 114 13.85 -4.26 -7.07
N ARG A 115 13.23 -4.86 -8.10
CA ARG A 115 11.79 -4.71 -8.31
C ARG A 115 11.01 -5.28 -7.12
N HIS A 116 11.42 -6.44 -6.59
CA HIS A 116 10.81 -7.09 -5.43
C HIS A 116 10.89 -6.23 -4.15
N GLU A 117 12.10 -5.81 -3.74
CA GLU A 117 12.25 -5.01 -2.52
C GLU A 117 11.57 -3.64 -2.62
N PHE A 118 11.60 -3.01 -3.80
CA PHE A 118 10.79 -1.80 -3.99
C PHE A 118 9.29 -2.08 -4.03
N GLY A 119 8.85 -3.27 -4.47
CA GLY A 119 7.45 -3.69 -4.31
C GLY A 119 7.02 -3.66 -2.84
N HIS A 120 7.82 -4.24 -1.95
CA HIS A 120 7.61 -4.10 -0.50
C HIS A 120 7.62 -2.64 -0.05
N ALA A 121 8.64 -1.87 -0.44
CA ALA A 121 8.73 -0.46 -0.06
C ALA A 121 7.54 0.37 -0.55
N LEU A 122 6.80 -0.08 -1.55
CA LEU A 122 5.57 0.56 -2.06
C LEU A 122 4.27 -0.06 -1.53
N GLY A 123 4.37 -1.04 -0.63
CA GLY A 123 3.26 -1.61 0.11
C GLY A 123 2.79 -2.99 -0.37
N MET A 124 3.50 -3.63 -1.30
CA MET A 124 3.19 -5.02 -1.66
C MET A 124 3.69 -5.99 -0.59
N ILE A 125 2.94 -7.06 -0.38
CA ILE A 125 3.34 -8.20 0.43
C ILE A 125 3.76 -9.36 -0.48
N HIS A 126 4.32 -10.43 0.09
CA HIS A 126 4.65 -11.63 -0.67
C HIS A 126 3.40 -12.31 -1.25
N GLU A 127 3.49 -12.72 -2.50
CA GLU A 127 2.38 -13.34 -3.22
C GLU A 127 2.02 -14.73 -2.68
N HIS A 128 2.97 -15.50 -2.13
CA HIS A 128 2.66 -16.78 -1.48
C HIS A 128 1.98 -16.62 -0.11
N GLN A 129 2.05 -15.42 0.47
CA GLN A 129 1.34 -15.07 1.70
C GLN A 129 0.02 -14.34 1.41
N ASN A 130 -0.32 -14.16 0.13
CA ASN A 130 -1.64 -13.68 -0.28
C ASN A 130 -2.71 -14.68 0.22
N PRO A 131 -3.81 -14.25 0.84
CA PRO A 131 -4.91 -15.14 1.22
C PRO A 131 -5.44 -16.00 0.05
N ALA A 132 -5.34 -15.51 -1.19
CA ALA A 132 -5.71 -16.27 -2.40
C ALA A 132 -4.73 -17.41 -2.74
N ALA A 133 -3.53 -17.42 -2.15
CA ALA A 133 -2.52 -18.47 -2.31
C ALA A 133 -2.81 -19.71 -1.45
N GLU A 134 -3.77 -19.63 -0.52
CA GLU A 134 -4.15 -20.76 0.33
C GLU A 134 -4.52 -21.99 -0.52
N GLY A 135 -3.80 -23.10 -0.30
CA GLY A 135 -3.96 -24.34 -1.05
C GLY A 135 -3.48 -24.31 -2.51
N LYS A 136 -2.83 -23.23 -2.97
CA LYS A 136 -2.34 -23.11 -4.36
C LYS A 136 -0.91 -23.61 -4.55
N ILE A 137 -0.11 -23.62 -3.49
CA ILE A 137 1.24 -24.19 -3.48
C ILE A 137 1.19 -25.51 -2.69
N PRO A 138 1.47 -26.67 -3.33
CA PRO A 138 1.41 -27.97 -2.68
C PRO A 138 2.69 -28.22 -1.87
N TRP A 139 2.88 -27.51 -0.76
CA TRP A 139 4.08 -27.61 0.08
C TRP A 139 4.29 -29.02 0.65
N ASP A 140 5.49 -29.58 0.50
CA ASP A 140 5.98 -30.73 1.27
C ASP A 140 6.57 -30.20 2.59
N LYS A 141 5.70 -29.92 3.57
CA LYS A 141 6.07 -29.21 4.81
C LYS A 141 7.31 -29.81 5.51
N PRO A 142 7.46 -31.14 5.68
CA PRO A 142 8.67 -31.72 6.25
C PRO A 142 9.96 -31.33 5.51
N LYS A 143 9.94 -31.33 4.17
CA LYS A 143 11.11 -30.92 3.38
C LYS A 143 11.38 -29.43 3.48
N VAL A 144 10.34 -28.60 3.53
CA VAL A 144 10.48 -27.14 3.72
C VAL A 144 11.15 -26.83 5.06
N TYR A 145 10.68 -27.41 6.16
CA TYR A 145 11.34 -27.20 7.47
C TYR A 145 12.79 -27.67 7.44
N ALA A 146 13.07 -28.86 6.90
CA ALA A 146 14.44 -29.38 6.80
C ALA A 146 15.34 -28.47 5.92
N TYR A 147 14.79 -27.89 4.87
CA TYR A 147 15.51 -26.99 3.98
C TYR A 147 15.91 -25.69 4.69
N TYR A 148 14.97 -25.02 5.35
CA TYR A 148 15.21 -23.74 6.02
C TYR A 148 15.95 -23.88 7.36
N ALA A 149 15.82 -25.01 8.06
CA ALA A 149 16.63 -25.30 9.26
C ALA A 149 18.14 -25.30 8.97
N ARG A 150 18.55 -25.72 7.77
CA ARG A 150 19.97 -25.65 7.32
C ARG A 150 20.46 -24.21 7.13
N GLN A 151 19.54 -23.25 7.05
CA GLN A 151 19.81 -21.81 6.94
C GLN A 151 19.63 -21.09 8.29
N GLY A 152 19.43 -21.84 9.37
CA GLY A 152 19.29 -21.32 10.73
C GLY A 152 17.89 -20.88 11.11
N TRP A 153 16.86 -21.17 10.31
CA TRP A 153 15.48 -20.80 10.62
C TRP A 153 14.85 -21.81 11.59
N SER A 154 14.09 -21.30 12.55
CA SER A 154 13.23 -22.13 13.42
C SER A 154 11.97 -22.59 12.67
N ALA A 155 11.25 -23.57 13.24
CA ALA A 155 9.96 -23.97 12.69
C ALA A 155 8.96 -22.80 12.68
N ASP A 156 8.97 -21.99 13.75
CA ASP A 156 8.11 -20.81 13.86
C ASP A 156 8.45 -19.76 12.78
N ASP A 157 9.74 -19.57 12.45
CA ASP A 157 10.15 -18.70 11.34
C ASP A 157 9.63 -19.21 10.01
N VAL A 158 9.67 -20.53 9.77
CA VAL A 158 9.15 -21.13 8.54
C VAL A 158 7.63 -20.99 8.47
N ASP A 159 6.93 -21.24 9.58
CA ASP A 159 5.49 -21.06 9.65
C ASP A 159 5.11 -19.62 9.33
N PHE A 160 5.77 -18.66 9.98
CA PHE A 160 5.48 -17.25 9.82
C PHE A 160 5.82 -16.69 8.43
N ASN A 161 6.97 -17.06 7.87
CA ASN A 161 7.47 -16.45 6.63
C ASN A 161 7.12 -17.23 5.36
N ILE A 162 6.84 -18.53 5.46
CA ILE A 162 6.60 -19.41 4.30
C ILE A 162 5.15 -19.90 4.22
N PHE A 163 4.56 -20.34 5.33
CA PHE A 163 3.23 -20.97 5.29
C PHE A 163 2.08 -20.03 5.62
N ASN A 164 2.30 -19.07 6.51
CA ASN A 164 1.25 -18.15 6.91
C ASN A 164 0.89 -17.22 5.74
N VAL A 165 -0.39 -17.25 5.39
CA VAL A 165 -1.02 -16.22 4.59
C VAL A 165 -1.53 -15.12 5.51
N TYR A 166 -1.52 -13.89 5.03
CA TYR A 166 -2.14 -12.79 5.75
C TYR A 166 -3.65 -13.01 5.88
N GLU A 167 -4.26 -12.39 6.88
CA GLU A 167 -5.72 -12.36 7.01
C GLU A 167 -6.34 -11.53 5.86
N ARG A 168 -7.49 -11.96 5.34
CA ARG A 168 -8.16 -11.29 4.20
C ARG A 168 -8.51 -9.83 4.49
N ASP A 169 -8.81 -9.52 5.75
CA ASP A 169 -9.16 -8.17 6.18
C ASP A 169 -7.91 -7.27 6.37
N GLU A 170 -6.70 -7.82 6.18
CA GLU A 170 -5.41 -7.16 6.39
C GLU A 170 -4.68 -6.78 5.12
N THR A 171 -5.20 -7.19 3.96
CA THR A 171 -4.47 -7.05 2.71
C THR A 171 -5.39 -6.56 1.60
N ASN A 172 -4.91 -5.59 0.82
CA ASN A 172 -5.45 -5.42 -0.53
C ASN A 172 -4.73 -6.47 -1.37
N PHE A 173 -5.41 -7.55 -1.72
CA PHE A 173 -4.78 -8.65 -2.44
C PHE A 173 -5.50 -8.93 -3.76
N SER A 174 -4.75 -9.34 -4.78
CA SER A 174 -5.28 -9.85 -6.04
C SER A 174 -5.49 -11.35 -5.98
N GLU A 175 -5.98 -11.96 -7.06
CA GLU A 175 -5.84 -13.41 -7.22
C GLU A 175 -4.36 -13.82 -7.19
N PHE A 176 -4.10 -15.06 -6.75
CA PHE A 176 -2.75 -15.60 -6.65
C PHE A 176 -2.05 -15.64 -8.01
N ASP A 177 -0.91 -14.96 -8.11
CA ASP A 177 -0.12 -14.85 -9.35
C ASP A 177 1.29 -15.45 -9.22
N ARG A 178 1.47 -16.66 -9.77
CA ARG A 178 2.78 -17.34 -9.79
C ARG A 178 3.88 -16.58 -10.54
N THR A 179 3.51 -15.62 -11.39
CA THR A 179 4.43 -14.80 -12.20
C THR A 179 4.69 -13.43 -11.59
N SER A 180 4.05 -13.09 -10.47
CA SER A 180 4.27 -11.83 -9.76
C SER A 180 5.74 -11.65 -9.39
N ILE A 181 6.22 -10.41 -9.49
CA ILE A 181 7.54 -10.03 -8.99
C ILE A 181 7.68 -10.24 -7.46
N MET A 182 6.55 -10.31 -6.75
CA MET A 182 6.47 -10.53 -5.30
C MET A 182 6.41 -12.01 -4.91
N GLN A 183 6.41 -12.92 -5.88
CA GLN A 183 6.38 -14.36 -5.63
C GLN A 183 7.80 -14.89 -5.35
N TYR A 184 7.98 -15.54 -4.20
CA TYR A 184 9.19 -16.31 -3.94
C TYR A 184 9.29 -17.51 -4.87
N ALA A 185 10.53 -17.83 -5.28
CA ALA A 185 10.77 -19.06 -5.99
C ALA A 185 10.38 -20.25 -5.09
N VAL A 186 9.68 -21.20 -5.68
CA VAL A 186 9.27 -22.44 -5.03
C VAL A 186 9.99 -23.58 -5.76
N PRO A 187 11.11 -24.10 -5.21
CA PRO A 187 11.79 -25.24 -5.78
C PRO A 187 10.89 -26.48 -5.79
N ASP A 188 10.97 -27.27 -6.87
CA ASP A 188 10.21 -28.53 -7.02
C ASP A 188 10.47 -29.52 -5.87
N GLU A 189 11.69 -29.52 -5.34
CA GLU A 189 12.06 -30.38 -4.21
C GLU A 189 11.30 -30.08 -2.92
N LEU A 190 10.69 -28.90 -2.79
CA LEU A 190 9.94 -28.46 -1.61
C LEU A 190 8.42 -28.68 -1.74
N THR A 191 7.97 -29.32 -2.82
CA THR A 191 6.55 -29.52 -3.11
C THR A 191 6.19 -30.99 -3.29
N VAL A 192 4.90 -31.28 -3.18
CA VAL A 192 4.31 -32.58 -3.47
C VAL A 192 3.93 -32.65 -4.94
N GLY A 193 4.46 -33.66 -5.65
CA GLY A 193 4.27 -33.81 -7.10
C GLY A 193 5.31 -33.03 -7.89
N SER A 194 4.97 -32.63 -9.12
CA SER A 194 5.81 -31.72 -9.91
C SER A 194 5.18 -30.34 -9.92
N PHE A 195 5.76 -29.44 -9.14
CA PHE A 195 5.34 -28.05 -9.01
C PHE A 195 6.56 -27.21 -8.68
N ALA A 196 6.87 -26.25 -9.53
CA ALA A 196 7.87 -25.23 -9.26
C ALA A 196 7.38 -23.84 -9.65
N ILE A 197 7.88 -22.84 -8.93
CA ILE A 197 7.81 -21.43 -9.33
C ILE A 197 9.24 -20.93 -9.47
N GLY A 198 9.56 -20.45 -10.67
CA GLY A 198 10.88 -19.91 -10.97
C GLY A 198 11.09 -18.50 -10.42
N TRP A 199 12.30 -17.98 -10.62
CA TRP A 199 12.61 -16.59 -10.33
C TRP A 199 11.97 -15.66 -11.37
N ASN A 200 10.91 -14.97 -10.96
CA ASN A 200 10.27 -13.93 -11.75
C ASN A 200 11.14 -12.69 -11.77
N THR A 201 11.38 -12.14 -12.96
CA THR A 201 12.22 -10.94 -13.09
C THR A 201 11.46 -9.77 -13.65
N GLU A 202 10.29 -9.95 -14.24
CA GLU A 202 9.45 -8.91 -14.84
C GLU A 202 8.20 -8.63 -14.00
N PHE A 203 7.63 -7.44 -14.13
CA PHE A 203 6.30 -7.17 -13.57
C PHE A 203 5.23 -7.97 -14.33
N SER A 204 4.47 -8.78 -13.61
CA SER A 204 3.33 -9.49 -14.17
C SER A 204 2.21 -8.54 -14.57
N THR A 205 1.22 -9.05 -15.31
CA THR A 205 -0.01 -8.29 -15.59
C THR A 205 -0.73 -7.90 -14.30
N THR A 206 -0.74 -8.80 -13.32
CA THR A 206 -1.39 -8.58 -12.02
C THR A 206 -0.67 -7.52 -11.21
N ASP A 207 0.67 -7.53 -11.17
CA ASP A 207 1.48 -6.50 -10.48
C ASP A 207 1.12 -5.10 -11.00
N ARG A 208 1.06 -4.96 -12.33
CA ARG A 208 0.75 -3.68 -13.01
C ARG A 208 -0.66 -3.20 -12.71
N GLN A 209 -1.65 -4.10 -12.79
CA GLN A 209 -3.04 -3.76 -12.52
C GLN A 209 -3.29 -3.48 -11.03
N PHE A 210 -2.67 -4.25 -10.14
CA PHE A 210 -2.76 -4.07 -8.71
C PHE A 210 -2.18 -2.71 -8.30
N MET A 211 -0.95 -2.42 -8.68
CA MET A 211 -0.29 -1.17 -8.31
C MET A 211 -0.87 0.06 -9.03
N GLY A 212 -1.37 -0.11 -10.25
CA GLY A 212 -2.13 0.94 -10.94
C GLY A 212 -3.44 1.30 -10.26
N ARG A 213 -4.07 0.36 -9.54
CA ARG A 213 -5.26 0.63 -8.70
C ARG A 213 -4.91 1.25 -7.36
N GLN A 214 -3.78 0.84 -6.75
CA GLN A 214 -3.32 1.45 -5.50
C GLN A 214 -2.87 2.91 -5.70
N TYR A 215 -2.24 3.19 -6.84
CA TYR A 215 -1.65 4.48 -7.15
C TYR A 215 -2.06 4.99 -8.54
N PRO A 216 -3.34 5.31 -8.76
CA PRO A 216 -3.86 5.71 -10.07
C PRO A 216 -3.21 7.00 -10.58
N LYS A 217 -2.68 6.97 -11.80
CA LYS A 217 -1.94 8.06 -12.44
C LYS A 217 -2.77 9.30 -12.78
N HIS A 218 -4.08 9.12 -12.94
CA HIS A 218 -5.00 10.20 -13.29
C HIS A 218 -5.64 10.85 -12.06
N SER A 219 -5.47 10.24 -10.89
CA SER A 219 -5.93 10.83 -9.63
C SER A 219 -5.06 12.05 -9.27
N PRO A 220 -5.66 13.14 -8.80
CA PRO A 220 -4.93 14.30 -8.31
C PRO A 220 -4.17 14.05 -6.99
N GLY A 221 -4.30 12.86 -6.38
CA GLY A 221 -3.70 12.55 -5.09
C GLY A 221 -4.53 13.15 -3.94
N VAL A 222 -3.88 13.86 -3.02
CA VAL A 222 -4.59 14.60 -1.96
C VAL A 222 -4.97 15.99 -2.48
N VAL A 223 -6.26 16.32 -2.42
CA VAL A 223 -6.79 17.61 -2.91
C VAL A 223 -7.18 18.48 -1.72
N ASP A 224 -6.61 19.69 -1.63
CA ASP A 224 -7.02 20.66 -0.62
C ASP A 224 -8.41 21.23 -0.95
N VAL A 225 -9.29 21.26 0.06
CA VAL A 225 -10.64 21.84 -0.01
C VAL A 225 -10.74 22.99 0.97
N GLU A 226 -11.01 24.19 0.45
CA GLU A 226 -11.25 25.36 1.28
C GLU A 226 -12.69 25.35 1.82
N VAL A 227 -12.83 25.47 3.14
CA VAL A 227 -14.14 25.46 3.81
C VAL A 227 -14.97 26.66 3.36
N GLY A 228 -16.07 26.40 2.65
CA GLY A 228 -17.00 27.40 2.16
C GLY A 228 -16.73 27.91 0.74
N ALA A 229 -15.67 27.45 0.06
CA ALA A 229 -15.33 27.86 -1.31
C ALA A 229 -16.19 27.22 -2.42
N GLY A 230 -17.08 26.29 -2.06
CA GLY A 230 -17.94 25.57 -2.99
C GLY A 230 -17.51 24.12 -3.20
N ALA A 231 -18.18 23.43 -4.12
CA ALA A 231 -17.91 22.03 -4.41
C ALA A 231 -16.70 21.85 -5.34
N VAL A 232 -15.83 20.89 -5.03
CA VAL A 232 -14.70 20.45 -5.84
C VAL A 232 -15.11 19.21 -6.61
N ALA A 233 -15.03 19.28 -7.94
CA ALA A 233 -15.34 18.13 -8.81
C ALA A 233 -14.20 17.10 -8.76
N ALA A 234 -14.58 15.82 -8.84
CA ALA A 234 -13.67 14.69 -8.80
C ALA A 234 -14.21 13.51 -9.63
N ASP A 235 -13.34 12.54 -9.91
CA ASP A 235 -13.64 11.37 -10.72
C ASP A 235 -12.91 10.15 -10.16
N LEU A 236 -13.69 9.14 -9.76
CA LEU A 236 -13.16 7.82 -9.43
C LEU A 236 -12.89 7.09 -10.75
N ALA A 237 -11.73 7.37 -11.35
CA ALA A 237 -11.33 6.95 -12.68
C ALA A 237 -11.12 5.43 -12.80
N VAL A 238 -10.74 4.74 -11.71
CA VAL A 238 -10.55 3.28 -11.70
C VAL A 238 -11.31 2.60 -10.57
N GLY A 239 -11.69 1.33 -10.78
CA GLY A 239 -12.34 0.53 -9.75
C GLY A 239 -11.45 0.39 -8.52
N ALA A 240 -12.08 0.44 -7.33
CA ALA A 240 -11.46 0.45 -6.01
C ALA A 240 -10.60 1.69 -5.71
N GLU A 241 -10.64 2.72 -6.57
CA GLU A 241 -10.03 4.01 -6.29
C GLU A 241 -10.64 4.66 -5.05
N THR A 242 -9.80 5.41 -4.35
CA THR A 242 -10.18 6.26 -3.26
C THR A 242 -9.54 7.62 -3.46
N ASP A 243 -10.37 8.65 -3.53
CA ASP A 243 -9.91 10.03 -3.54
C ASP A 243 -9.82 10.56 -2.12
N VAL A 244 -8.85 11.45 -1.88
CA VAL A 244 -8.67 12.05 -0.57
C VAL A 244 -8.63 13.56 -0.66
N PHE A 245 -9.44 14.20 0.16
CA PHE A 245 -9.53 15.64 0.29
C PHE A 245 -9.05 16.07 1.66
N HIS A 246 -8.23 17.11 1.73
CA HIS A 246 -7.74 17.68 2.97
C HIS A 246 -8.41 19.02 3.25
N PHE A 247 -8.73 19.31 4.51
CA PHE A 247 -9.17 20.65 4.92
C PHE A 247 -8.75 20.95 6.36
N ALA A 248 -8.37 22.20 6.61
CA ALA A 248 -8.00 22.67 7.94
C ALA A 248 -9.22 23.22 8.70
N VAL A 249 -9.30 22.90 9.99
CA VAL A 249 -10.25 23.48 10.93
C VAL A 249 -9.47 24.37 11.91
N PRO A 250 -9.52 25.70 11.79
CA PRO A 250 -8.76 26.59 12.67
C PRO A 250 -9.41 26.77 14.05
N GLU A 251 -10.72 26.56 14.14
CA GLU A 251 -11.50 26.77 15.36
C GLU A 251 -12.65 25.76 15.45
N ALA A 252 -13.09 25.47 16.68
CA ALA A 252 -14.12 24.47 16.89
C ALA A 252 -15.48 24.91 16.33
N TRP A 253 -15.96 24.26 15.28
CA TRP A 253 -17.22 24.62 14.62
C TRP A 253 -17.98 23.40 14.06
N THR A 254 -19.28 23.54 13.85
CA THR A 254 -20.08 22.51 13.17
C THR A 254 -19.88 22.60 11.67
N HIS A 255 -19.31 21.55 11.08
CA HIS A 255 -19.11 21.43 9.65
C HIS A 255 -20.14 20.50 9.04
N ILE A 256 -20.49 20.79 7.79
CA ILE A 256 -21.31 19.98 6.90
C ILE A 256 -20.39 19.59 5.75
N MET A 257 -20.16 18.30 5.59
CA MET A 257 -19.38 17.74 4.48
C MET A 257 -20.36 16.92 3.63
N THR A 258 -20.37 17.15 2.32
CA THR A 258 -21.32 16.51 1.40
C THR A 258 -20.64 16.07 0.13
N THR A 259 -21.08 14.92 -0.40
CA THR A 259 -20.87 14.59 -1.81
C THR A 259 -22.13 14.93 -2.62
N THR A 260 -21.96 15.16 -3.91
CA THR A 260 -23.05 15.36 -4.88
C THR A 260 -22.66 14.74 -6.21
N GLY A 261 -23.63 14.41 -7.06
CA GLY A 261 -23.41 13.81 -8.37
C GLY A 261 -24.29 12.59 -8.59
N SER A 262 -24.08 11.90 -9.71
CA SER A 262 -24.79 10.67 -10.08
C SER A 262 -24.13 9.40 -9.57
N THR A 263 -22.90 9.49 -9.07
CA THR A 263 -22.11 8.35 -8.61
C THR A 263 -22.41 8.07 -7.14
N ASP A 264 -22.77 6.83 -6.83
CA ASP A 264 -23.03 6.39 -5.47
C ASP A 264 -21.70 6.16 -4.72
N VAL A 265 -21.43 7.04 -3.75
CA VAL A 265 -20.13 7.13 -3.06
C VAL A 265 -20.29 7.02 -1.56
N VAL A 266 -19.28 6.44 -0.91
CA VAL A 266 -19.14 6.46 0.54
C VAL A 266 -18.06 7.48 0.91
N MET A 267 -18.39 8.39 1.83
CA MET A 267 -17.46 9.38 2.36
C MET A 267 -17.13 9.09 3.83
N THR A 268 -15.84 9.05 4.14
CA THR A 268 -15.32 8.88 5.51
C THR A 268 -14.60 10.15 5.93
N LEU A 269 -14.83 10.62 7.14
CA LEU A 269 -14.11 11.73 7.77
C LEU A 269 -13.05 11.18 8.73
N ASN A 270 -11.80 11.62 8.56
CA ASN A 270 -10.65 11.23 9.36
C ASN A 270 -9.98 12.48 9.98
N GLY A 271 -9.35 12.32 11.14
CA GLY A 271 -8.68 13.39 11.90
C GLY A 271 -9.08 13.44 13.38
N PRO A 272 -8.70 14.50 14.11
CA PRO A 272 -7.78 15.56 13.68
C PRO A 272 -6.33 15.09 13.63
N ASN A 273 -5.53 15.67 12.73
CA ASN A 273 -4.06 15.52 12.59
C ASN A 273 -3.54 14.09 12.36
N ASP A 274 -4.45 13.13 12.27
CA ASP A 274 -4.18 11.75 11.96
C ASP A 274 -5.16 11.30 10.86
N ARG A 275 -4.61 11.05 9.68
CA ARG A 275 -5.38 10.62 8.51
C ARG A 275 -5.92 9.19 8.65
N GLY A 276 -5.37 8.36 9.53
CA GLY A 276 -5.92 7.03 9.82
C GLY A 276 -7.11 7.08 10.78
N ALA A 277 -7.13 8.08 11.66
CA ALA A 277 -8.14 8.22 12.71
C ALA A 277 -9.54 8.53 12.17
N ILE A 278 -10.32 7.49 11.86
CA ILE A 278 -11.72 7.65 11.43
C ILE A 278 -12.55 8.29 12.55
N VAL A 279 -13.15 9.42 12.24
CA VAL A 279 -14.13 10.13 13.09
C VAL A 279 -15.52 9.57 12.86
N THR A 280 -15.96 9.48 11.60
CA THR A 280 -17.28 9.00 11.20
C THR A 280 -17.31 8.79 9.68
N TRP A 281 -18.33 8.12 9.16
CA TRP A 281 -18.58 8.00 7.73
C TRP A 281 -20.06 8.14 7.42
N ASP A 282 -20.36 8.32 6.13
CA ASP A 282 -21.71 8.32 5.59
C ASP A 282 -21.73 7.89 4.11
N ASP A 283 -22.85 7.32 3.67
CA ASP A 283 -23.11 6.95 2.26
C ASP A 283 -24.38 7.62 1.72
N ASP A 284 -25.52 7.55 2.43
CA ASP A 284 -26.82 7.88 1.83
C ASP A 284 -27.60 9.01 2.53
N ARG A 285 -27.05 9.73 3.53
CA ARG A 285 -27.80 10.78 4.29
C ARG A 285 -27.81 12.17 3.64
N GLY A 286 -27.24 12.30 2.45
CA GLY A 286 -27.25 13.50 1.61
C GLY A 286 -28.37 13.49 0.58
N LYS A 287 -28.25 14.37 -0.42
CA LYS A 287 -29.25 14.49 -1.50
C LYS A 287 -29.03 13.36 -2.51
N ASP A 288 -30.11 12.78 -3.02
CA ASP A 288 -30.05 11.78 -4.10
C ASP A 288 -29.16 10.56 -3.72
N ALA A 289 -29.22 10.13 -2.45
CA ALA A 289 -28.39 9.06 -1.87
C ALA A 289 -26.87 9.32 -1.87
N ASN A 290 -26.44 10.57 -1.94
CA ASN A 290 -25.04 10.94 -1.71
C ASN A 290 -24.72 11.04 -0.22
N ALA A 291 -23.43 11.04 0.12
CA ALA A 291 -22.96 11.10 1.50
C ALA A 291 -23.11 12.50 2.10
N ARG A 292 -23.50 12.57 3.38
CA ARG A 292 -23.56 13.81 4.17
C ARG A 292 -23.17 13.57 5.62
N ILE A 293 -22.06 14.18 6.02
CA ILE A 293 -21.57 14.18 7.39
C ILE A 293 -21.86 15.56 8.02
N VAL A 294 -22.40 15.57 9.25
CA VAL A 294 -22.53 16.78 10.06
C VAL A 294 -21.89 16.54 11.43
N ARG A 295 -20.80 17.26 11.70
CA ARG A 295 -20.01 17.09 12.93
C ARG A 295 -19.45 18.40 13.44
N LYS A 296 -19.42 18.56 14.76
CA LYS A 296 -18.62 19.59 15.42
C LYS A 296 -17.17 19.08 15.46
N LEU A 297 -16.28 19.80 14.80
CA LEU A 297 -14.87 19.46 14.69
C LEU A 297 -14.06 20.35 15.63
N GLN A 298 -12.99 19.81 16.20
CA GLN A 298 -11.99 20.56 16.97
C GLN A 298 -10.91 21.11 16.03
N PRO A 299 -10.09 22.09 16.47
CA PRO A 299 -8.99 22.58 15.65
C PRO A 299 -8.02 21.47 15.22
N GLY A 300 -7.57 21.52 13.98
CA GLY A 300 -6.64 20.55 13.38
C GLY A 300 -6.94 20.27 11.91
N ASP A 301 -6.13 19.40 11.33
CA ASP A 301 -6.25 18.94 9.95
C ASP A 301 -7.17 17.72 9.86
N TYR A 302 -8.03 17.70 8.84
CA TYR A 302 -8.98 16.61 8.59
C TYR A 302 -8.92 16.16 7.14
N TRP A 303 -9.33 14.91 6.92
CA TRP A 303 -9.39 14.31 5.60
C TRP A 303 -10.76 13.72 5.32
N LEU A 304 -11.29 13.96 4.12
CA LEU A 304 -12.41 13.23 3.56
C LEU A 304 -11.86 12.18 2.61
N VAL A 305 -12.19 10.92 2.88
CA VAL A 305 -11.81 9.77 2.06
C VAL A 305 -13.07 9.30 1.35
N VAL A 306 -13.09 9.44 0.02
CA VAL A 306 -14.26 9.12 -0.80
C VAL A 306 -13.94 7.95 -1.72
N ARG A 307 -14.82 6.96 -1.72
CA ARG A 307 -14.74 5.78 -2.59
C ARG A 307 -16.09 5.46 -3.20
N HIS A 308 -16.07 4.69 -4.28
CA HIS A 308 -17.31 4.16 -4.85
C HIS A 308 -17.96 3.18 -3.86
N LYS A 309 -19.30 3.12 -3.81
CA LYS A 309 -20.02 2.18 -2.93
C LYS A 309 -19.74 0.72 -3.30
N GLN A 310 -19.75 0.43 -4.59
CA GLN A 310 -19.35 -0.85 -5.17
C GLN A 310 -17.83 -0.91 -5.38
N PRO A 311 -17.14 -2.00 -5.00
CA PRO A 311 -15.68 -2.12 -5.11
C PRO A 311 -15.11 -1.90 -6.51
N GLY A 312 -15.84 -2.25 -7.57
CA GLY A 312 -15.38 -2.09 -8.96
C GLY A 312 -15.94 -0.86 -9.68
N GLY A 313 -16.75 -0.04 -9.00
CA GLY A 313 -17.42 1.08 -9.66
C GLY A 313 -16.50 2.29 -9.87
N THR A 314 -16.87 3.10 -10.86
CA THR A 314 -16.18 4.32 -11.28
C THR A 314 -17.21 5.41 -11.51
N GLY A 315 -16.77 6.67 -11.55
CA GLY A 315 -17.64 7.77 -11.94
C GLY A 315 -17.33 9.10 -11.27
N THR A 316 -17.98 10.14 -11.80
CA THR A 316 -17.79 11.53 -11.39
C THR A 316 -18.70 11.92 -10.24
N TYR A 317 -18.19 12.79 -9.37
CA TYR A 317 -18.89 13.34 -8.22
C TYR A 317 -18.27 14.69 -7.82
N ALA A 318 -18.78 15.35 -6.80
CA ALA A 318 -18.17 16.54 -6.23
C ALA A 318 -18.28 16.54 -4.70
N VAL A 319 -17.25 17.08 -4.03
CA VAL A 319 -17.15 17.19 -2.57
C VAL A 319 -17.23 18.64 -2.15
N GLU A 320 -17.95 18.92 -1.07
CA GLU A 320 -18.04 20.25 -0.50
C GLU A 320 -17.92 20.20 1.03
N VAL A 321 -17.20 21.18 1.59
CA VAL A 321 -17.12 21.39 3.05
C VAL A 321 -17.64 22.78 3.38
N LYS A 322 -18.62 22.86 4.28
CA LYS A 322 -19.26 24.10 4.73
C LYS A 322 -19.28 24.18 6.25
N ARG A 323 -19.25 25.41 6.78
CA ARG A 323 -19.69 25.66 8.15
C ARG A 323 -21.20 25.71 8.21
N ARG A 324 -21.79 25.02 9.18
CA ARG A 324 -23.21 25.21 9.52
C ARG A 324 -23.35 26.62 10.08
N LYS A 325 -24.11 27.48 9.39
CA LYS A 325 -24.51 28.78 9.92
C LYS A 325 -25.29 28.54 11.22
N SER A 326 -24.92 29.29 12.26
CA SER A 326 -25.60 29.32 13.56
C SER A 326 -27.08 29.63 13.39
#